data_AF-A0A8T5PWZ4-F1
#
_entry.id   AF-A0A8T5PWZ4-F1
#
_cell.length_a   1.000
_cell.length_b   1.000
_cell.length_c   1.000
_cell.angle_alpha   90.00
_cell.angle_beta   90.00
_cell.angle_gamma   90.00
#
_symmetry.space_group_name_H-M   'P 1'
#
loop_
_entity.id
_entity.type
_entity.pdbx_description
1 polymer ?
#
loop_
_entity_poly.entity_id
_entity_poly.type
_entity_poly.pdbx_seq_one_letter_code
_entity_poly.pdbx_strand_id
1 'polypeptide(L)'
;MATTRSPRRGSMQFWPRKRAKRIYARVRSWPDSKKACFLGFAGYKAGMTHITVNDDYKNSITKGMEIAMPVSVIECPPVKIVSLRFYKKSTKCMVAASQVDFKVDKVLARKLRLPKNVKEQKLEDIKLGDYADMKVVVH
;
A
#
# COMPACT_ATOMS: atom_id res chain seq x y z
N MET A 1 37.19 -26.45 -26.63
CA MET A 1 37.50 -25.52 -25.53
C MET A 1 36.38 -25.59 -24.50
N ALA A 2 36.71 -25.73 -23.21
CA ALA A 2 35.72 -25.59 -22.15
C ALA A 2 35.22 -24.14 -22.12
N THR A 3 33.90 -23.94 -22.15
CA THR A 3 33.30 -22.60 -22.14
C THR A 3 33.34 -21.99 -20.75
N THR A 4 33.81 -20.75 -20.64
CA THR A 4 33.84 -19.99 -19.38
C THR A 4 32.43 -19.83 -18.83
N ARG A 5 32.17 -20.37 -17.62
CA ARG A 5 30.87 -20.23 -16.96
C ARG A 5 30.71 -18.81 -16.44
N SER A 6 29.57 -18.18 -16.74
CA SER A 6 29.19 -16.89 -16.17
C SER A 6 27.74 -16.94 -15.68
N PRO A 7 27.39 -16.15 -14.64
CA PRO A 7 26.01 -16.04 -14.19
C PRO A 7 25.09 -15.50 -15.29
N ARG A 8 23.82 -15.91 -15.25
CA ARG A 8 22.80 -15.39 -16.15
C ARG A 8 22.66 -13.88 -15.96
N ARG A 9 22.60 -13.14 -17.07
CA ARG A 9 22.36 -11.69 -17.05
C ARG A 9 20.89 -11.38 -16.76
N GLY A 10 20.65 -10.87 -15.56
CA GLY A 10 19.35 -10.37 -15.11
C GLY A 10 18.38 -11.46 -14.63
N SER A 11 17.54 -11.08 -13.68
CA SER A 11 16.53 -11.98 -13.11
C SER A 11 15.38 -12.23 -14.08
N MET A 12 14.92 -13.49 -14.13
CA MET A 12 13.72 -13.92 -14.86
C MET A 12 12.43 -13.64 -14.10
N GLN A 13 12.50 -13.34 -12.80
CA GLN A 13 11.32 -13.09 -11.97
C GLN A 13 10.56 -11.83 -12.39
N PHE A 14 11.26 -10.86 -13.00
CA PHE A 14 10.68 -9.60 -13.49
C PHE A 14 10.28 -9.66 -14.97
N TRP A 15 10.25 -10.85 -15.57
CA TRP A 15 9.72 -11.06 -16.91
C TRP A 15 8.18 -11.22 -16.84
N PRO A 16 7.40 -10.63 -17.76
CA PRO A 16 7.80 -9.77 -18.88
C PRO A 16 8.08 -8.32 -18.46
N ARG A 17 9.15 -7.74 -19.01
CA ARG A 17 9.53 -6.33 -18.80
C ARG A 17 8.67 -5.42 -19.68
N LYS A 18 7.50 -5.05 -19.17
CA LYS A 18 6.52 -4.19 -19.85
C LYS A 18 6.12 -3.01 -18.99
N ARG A 19 5.56 -1.97 -19.62
CA ARG A 19 5.00 -0.81 -18.90
C ARG A 19 3.91 -1.27 -17.93
N ALA A 20 3.92 -0.70 -16.72
CA ALA A 20 2.89 -0.98 -15.73
C ALA A 20 1.52 -0.51 -16.23
N LYS A 21 0.47 -1.28 -15.96
CA LYS A 21 -0.91 -0.93 -16.35
C LYS A 21 -1.50 0.22 -15.51
N ARG A 22 -0.89 0.54 -14.37
CA ARG A 22 -1.36 1.55 -13.41
C ARG A 22 -0.19 2.44 -13.04
N ILE A 23 -0.48 3.71 -12.81
CA ILE A 23 0.51 4.71 -12.39
C ILE A 23 0.93 4.49 -10.93
N TYR A 24 -0.02 4.07 -10.09
CA TYR A 24 0.22 3.77 -8.67
C TYR A 24 0.47 2.27 -8.45
N ALA A 25 1.24 1.97 -7.40
CA ALA A 25 1.57 0.60 -7.01
C ALA A 25 0.33 -0.15 -6.50
N ARG A 26 0.31 -1.47 -6.72
CA ARG A 26 -0.68 -2.38 -6.14
C ARG A 26 0.00 -3.26 -5.10
N VAL A 27 -0.47 -3.18 -3.86
CA VAL A 27 -0.06 -4.09 -2.78
C VAL A 27 -0.64 -5.48 -3.06
N ARG A 28 0.24 -6.50 -3.10
CA ARG A 28 -0.14 -7.90 -3.39
C ARG A 28 -0.46 -8.70 -2.14
N SER A 29 0.25 -8.44 -1.04
CA SER A 29 0.07 -9.10 0.25
C SER A 29 0.13 -8.04 1.34
N TRP A 30 -0.68 -8.23 2.37
CA TRP A 30 -0.71 -7.37 3.56
C TRP A 30 -0.17 -8.17 4.74
N PRO A 31 0.51 -7.52 5.71
CA PRO A 31 0.93 -8.18 6.94
C PRO A 31 -0.27 -8.48 7.84
N ASP A 32 -0.21 -9.59 8.57
CA ASP A 32 -1.20 -9.91 9.59
C ASP A 32 -1.00 -8.99 10.80
N SER A 33 -2.08 -8.37 11.29
CA SER A 33 -2.05 -7.53 12.50
C SER A 33 -3.07 -8.02 13.51
N LYS A 34 -2.66 -8.11 14.77
CA LYS A 34 -3.56 -8.40 15.90
C LYS A 34 -4.38 -7.18 16.33
N LYS A 35 -3.92 -5.97 15.99
CA LYS A 35 -4.59 -4.70 16.34
C LYS A 35 -5.31 -4.15 15.11
N ALA A 36 -6.47 -3.55 15.32
CA ALA A 36 -7.17 -2.79 14.30
C ALA A 36 -6.40 -1.51 13.99
N CYS A 37 -5.58 -1.53 12.95
CA CYS A 37 -4.80 -0.39 12.48
C CYS A 37 -4.76 -0.33 10.95
N PHE A 38 -4.45 0.84 10.41
CA PHE A 38 -4.17 0.97 8.99
C PHE A 38 -2.80 0.36 8.68
N LEU A 39 -2.77 -0.59 7.73
CA LEU A 39 -1.56 -1.34 7.39
C LEU A 39 -0.68 -0.65 6.35
N GLY A 40 -1.15 0.43 5.74
CA GLY A 40 -0.41 1.12 4.69
C GLY A 40 -0.87 2.55 4.49
N PHE A 41 0.03 3.33 3.91
CA PHE A 41 -0.17 4.74 3.61
C PHE A 41 0.42 5.06 2.23
N ALA A 42 -0.08 6.12 1.59
CA ALA A 42 0.42 6.58 0.30
C ALA A 42 1.07 7.95 0.45
N GLY A 43 2.15 8.19 -0.31
CA GLY A 43 2.84 9.46 -0.32
C GLY A 43 3.48 9.72 -1.68
N TYR A 44 3.95 10.96 -1.85
CA TYR A 44 4.59 11.43 -3.06
C TYR A 44 6.09 11.62 -2.82
N LYS A 45 6.92 11.12 -3.72
CA LYS A 45 8.37 11.32 -3.63
C LYS A 45 8.69 12.80 -3.89
N ALA A 46 9.21 13.49 -2.88
CA ALA A 46 9.62 14.89 -2.99
C ALA A 46 11.08 14.99 -3.48
N GLY A 47 11.98 14.21 -2.89
CA GLY A 47 13.40 14.28 -3.22
C GLY A 47 14.26 13.31 -2.43
N MET A 48 15.58 13.50 -2.51
CA MET A 48 16.57 12.75 -1.73
C MET A 48 17.54 13.74 -1.09
N THR A 49 17.94 13.46 0.15
CA THR A 49 18.91 14.24 0.91
C THR A 49 19.87 13.29 1.63
N HIS A 50 20.86 13.82 2.34
CA HIS A 50 21.68 13.06 3.27
C HIS A 50 21.40 13.57 4.68
N ILE A 51 21.50 12.69 5.67
CA ILE A 51 21.45 13.03 7.08
C ILE A 51 22.68 12.45 7.77
N THR A 52 23.20 13.15 8.76
CA THR A 52 24.22 12.63 9.65
C THR A 52 23.52 12.01 10.86
N VAL A 53 23.78 10.73 11.12
CA VAL A 53 23.14 9.95 12.19
C VAL A 53 24.21 9.24 13.00
N ASN A 54 24.02 9.21 14.32
CA ASN A 54 24.85 8.40 15.21
C ASN A 54 24.47 6.92 15.07
N ASP A 55 25.46 6.06 14.83
CA ASP A 55 25.22 4.62 14.70
C ASP A 55 25.10 3.95 16.08
N ASP A 56 23.88 3.57 16.44
CA ASP A 56 23.57 2.88 17.71
C ASP A 56 23.56 1.35 17.59
N TYR A 57 23.90 0.78 16.43
CA TYR A 57 23.81 -0.66 16.22
C TYR A 57 24.88 -1.42 17.02
N LYS A 58 24.44 -2.33 17.91
CA LYS A 58 25.32 -2.99 18.90
C LYS A 58 26.51 -3.75 18.31
N ASN A 59 26.32 -4.36 17.15
CA ASN A 59 27.34 -5.20 16.49
C ASN A 59 28.03 -4.48 15.33
N SER A 60 27.84 -3.16 15.22
CA SER A 60 28.50 -2.35 14.20
C SER A 60 29.90 -1.96 14.65
N ILE A 61 30.83 -1.90 13.70
CA ILE A 61 32.19 -1.40 13.94
C ILE A 61 32.16 0.11 14.17
N THR A 62 31.24 0.83 13.53
CA THR A 62 31.08 2.29 13.59
C THR A 62 30.18 2.76 14.72
N LYS A 63 29.90 1.89 15.70
CA LYS A 63 29.01 2.20 16.82
C LYS A 63 29.51 3.43 17.59
N GLY A 64 28.63 4.42 17.77
CA GLY A 64 28.93 5.70 18.43
C GLY A 64 29.61 6.74 17.54
N MET A 65 29.83 6.45 16.25
CA MET A 65 30.32 7.41 15.28
C MET A 65 29.18 8.02 14.46
N GLU A 66 29.41 9.22 13.93
CA GLU A 66 28.51 9.88 12.98
C GLU A 66 28.70 9.31 11.57
N ILE A 67 27.60 8.87 10.95
CA ILE A 67 27.58 8.33 9.59
C ILE A 67 26.63 9.16 8.73
N ALA A 68 27.07 9.51 7.52
CA ALA A 68 26.23 10.12 6.51
C ALA A 68 25.38 9.06 5.78
N MET A 69 24.05 9.13 5.92
CA MET A 69 23.12 8.19 5.28
C MET A 69 22.25 8.90 4.22
N PRO A 70 22.16 8.36 2.99
CA PRO A 70 21.24 8.88 1.98
C PRO A 70 19.80 8.52 2.35
N VAL A 71 18.91 9.51 2.32
CA VAL A 71 17.49 9.36 2.64
C VAL A 71 16.61 9.89 1.53
N SER A 72 15.39 9.34 1.43
CA SER A 72 14.37 9.81 0.51
C SER A 72 13.25 10.51 1.28
N VAL A 73 12.95 11.74 0.91
CA VAL A 73 11.85 12.52 1.51
C VAL A 73 10.57 12.20 0.75
N ILE A 74 9.56 11.74 1.49
CA ILE A 74 8.23 11.43 0.98
C ILE A 74 7.23 12.39 1.64
N GLU A 75 6.51 13.15 0.82
CA GLU A 75 5.40 13.98 1.28
C GLU A 75 4.16 13.10 1.48
N CYS A 76 3.61 13.17 2.69
CA CYS A 76 2.52 12.32 3.14
C CYS A 76 1.32 13.19 3.58
N PRO A 77 0.58 13.81 2.64
CA PRO A 77 -0.60 14.61 2.99
C PRO A 77 -1.69 13.73 3.62
N PRO A 78 -2.57 14.29 4.48
CA PRO A 78 -3.63 13.53 5.11
C PRO A 78 -4.59 12.97 4.05
N VAL A 79 -4.76 11.65 4.10
CA VAL A 79 -5.59 10.89 3.16
C VAL A 79 -7.02 10.78 3.70
N LYS A 80 -8.01 10.80 2.82
CA LYS A 80 -9.42 10.73 3.21
C LYS A 80 -10.05 9.39 2.85
N ILE A 81 -10.92 8.92 3.74
CA ILE A 81 -11.63 7.64 3.59
C ILE A 81 -12.86 7.86 2.73
N VAL A 82 -12.97 7.09 1.65
CA VAL A 82 -14.10 7.13 0.72
C VAL A 82 -15.12 6.05 1.07
N SER A 83 -14.67 4.83 1.28
CA SER A 83 -15.57 3.71 1.55
C SER A 83 -14.89 2.54 2.27
N LEU A 84 -15.70 1.67 2.86
CA LEU A 84 -15.29 0.39 3.40
C LEU A 84 -15.76 -0.70 2.48
N ARG A 85 -14.85 -1.60 2.10
CA ARG A 85 -15.16 -2.75 1.25
C ARG A 85 -14.91 -4.04 2.00
N PHE A 86 -15.93 -4.89 2.03
CA PHE A 86 -15.88 -6.18 2.70
C PHE A 86 -15.73 -7.31 1.69
N TYR A 87 -14.95 -8.31 2.07
CA TYR A 87 -14.63 -9.47 1.23
C TYR A 87 -15.09 -10.76 1.92
N LYS A 88 -15.70 -11.64 1.13
CA LYS A 88 -16.07 -13.00 1.53
C LYS A 88 -15.16 -14.01 0.85
N LYS A 89 -14.83 -15.08 1.56
CA LYS A 89 -14.07 -16.20 1.01
C LYS A 89 -15.01 -17.11 0.23
N SER A 90 -14.87 -17.13 -1.09
CA SER A 90 -15.49 -18.14 -1.95
C SER A 90 -14.51 -19.30 -2.16
N THR A 91 -14.98 -20.43 -2.68
CA THR A 91 -14.22 -21.68 -2.86
C THR A 91 -12.89 -21.47 -3.61
N LYS A 92 -12.80 -20.47 -4.50
CA LYS A 92 -11.60 -20.20 -5.31
C LYS A 92 -10.91 -18.87 -5.00
N CYS A 93 -11.64 -17.87 -4.50
CA CYS A 93 -11.09 -16.52 -4.35
C CYS A 93 -11.86 -15.68 -3.34
N MET A 94 -11.23 -14.58 -2.92
CA MET A 94 -11.88 -13.53 -2.14
C MET A 94 -12.71 -12.63 -3.07
N VAL A 95 -14.01 -12.55 -2.81
CA VAL A 95 -14.96 -11.78 -3.62
C VAL A 95 -15.45 -10.59 -2.79
N ALA A 96 -15.54 -9.41 -3.42
CA ALA A 96 -16.11 -8.23 -2.78
C ALA A 96 -17.62 -8.45 -2.62
N ALA A 97 -18.09 -8.44 -1.37
CA ALA A 97 -19.48 -8.77 -1.05
C ALA A 97 -20.33 -7.51 -0.83
N SER A 98 -19.79 -6.52 -0.12
CA SER A 98 -20.49 -5.27 0.17
C SER A 98 -19.52 -4.10 0.24
N GLN A 99 -20.05 -2.90 -0.01
CA GLN A 99 -19.32 -1.65 0.10
C GLN A 99 -20.21 -0.61 0.77
N VAL A 100 -19.67 0.06 1.79
CA VAL A 100 -20.31 1.18 2.49
C VAL A 100 -19.58 2.45 2.10
N ASP A 101 -20.29 3.34 1.45
CA ASP A 101 -19.75 4.62 1.00
C ASP A 101 -20.00 5.71 2.06
N PHE A 102 -18.98 6.51 2.33
CA PHE A 102 -19.08 7.68 3.19
C PHE A 102 -19.29 8.95 2.37
N LYS A 103 -19.44 10.08 3.07
CA LYS A 103 -19.54 11.40 2.45
C LYS A 103 -18.36 11.67 1.52
N VAL A 104 -18.68 11.92 0.26
CA VAL A 104 -17.69 12.04 -0.81
C VAL A 104 -17.26 13.50 -1.01
N ASP A 105 -15.96 13.71 -1.12
CA ASP A 105 -15.39 15.02 -1.47
C ASP A 105 -15.52 15.34 -2.97
N LYS A 106 -15.72 16.63 -3.27
CA LYS A 106 -15.77 17.13 -4.66
C LYS A 106 -14.50 16.84 -5.46
N VAL A 107 -13.35 16.68 -4.81
CA VAL A 107 -12.08 16.34 -5.48
C VAL A 107 -12.15 14.95 -6.13
N LEU A 108 -12.89 14.00 -5.55
CA LEU A 108 -13.05 12.65 -6.09
C LEU A 108 -13.78 12.66 -7.45
N ALA A 109 -14.62 13.67 -7.72
CA ALA A 109 -15.32 13.83 -8.98
C ALA A 109 -14.38 13.98 -10.20
N ARG A 110 -13.10 14.35 -9.98
CA ARG A 110 -12.09 14.41 -11.04
C ARG A 110 -11.69 13.03 -11.57
N LYS A 111 -11.82 11.99 -10.74
CA LYS A 111 -11.37 10.62 -11.07
C LYS A 111 -12.52 9.64 -11.23
N LEU A 112 -13.60 9.80 -10.45
CA LEU A 112 -14.75 8.92 -10.45
C LEU A 112 -16.02 9.69 -10.79
N ARG A 113 -16.96 9.03 -11.46
CA ARG A 113 -18.33 9.53 -11.61
C ARG A 113 -19.05 9.32 -10.28
N LEU A 114 -19.33 10.41 -9.57
CA LEU A 114 -19.97 10.33 -8.26
C LEU A 114 -21.48 10.09 -8.38
N PRO A 115 -22.06 9.24 -7.51
CA PRO A 115 -23.50 9.11 -7.42
C PRO A 115 -24.10 10.41 -6.87
N LYS A 116 -25.20 10.89 -7.48
CA LYS A 116 -25.90 12.11 -7.05
C LYS A 116 -26.54 11.98 -5.67
N ASN A 117 -26.96 10.76 -5.30
CA ASN A 117 -27.53 10.42 -4.00
C ASN A 117 -26.67 9.35 -3.33
N VAL A 118 -25.94 9.72 -2.27
CA VAL A 118 -25.23 8.76 -1.42
C VAL A 118 -26.23 8.31 -0.35
N LYS A 119 -26.64 7.04 -0.38
CA LYS A 119 -27.37 6.45 0.75
C LYS A 119 -26.35 6.19 1.84
N GLU A 120 -26.42 6.92 2.94
CA GLU A 120 -25.64 6.63 4.15
C GLU A 120 -26.13 5.29 4.70
N GLN A 121 -25.48 4.20 4.32
CA GLN A 121 -25.73 2.90 4.95
C GLN A 121 -25.11 2.95 6.35
N LYS A 122 -25.92 2.69 7.38
CA LYS A 122 -25.46 2.64 8.76
C LYS A 122 -24.49 1.46 8.92
N LEU A 123 -23.37 1.73 9.59
CA LEU A 123 -22.34 0.72 9.89
C LEU A 123 -22.85 -0.41 10.79
N GLU A 124 -23.91 -0.14 11.55
CA GLU A 124 -24.50 -1.02 12.57
C GLU A 124 -25.21 -2.24 11.99
N ASP A 125 -25.66 -2.18 10.73
CA ASP A 125 -26.44 -3.25 10.09
C ASP A 125 -25.55 -4.40 9.57
N ILE A 126 -24.22 -4.26 9.66
CA ILE A 126 -23.28 -5.18 9.03
C ILE A 126 -22.82 -6.23 10.04
N LYS A 127 -23.28 -7.46 9.85
CA LYS A 127 -22.78 -8.63 10.59
C LYS A 127 -21.33 -8.91 10.21
N LEU A 128 -20.37 -8.53 11.07
CA LEU A 128 -18.95 -8.75 10.82
C LEU A 128 -18.58 -10.24 10.65
N GLY A 129 -19.30 -11.15 11.31
CA GLY A 129 -19.00 -12.59 11.30
C GLY A 129 -19.06 -13.26 9.92
N ASP A 130 -19.73 -12.62 8.94
CA ASP A 130 -19.88 -13.18 7.59
C ASP A 130 -18.72 -12.84 6.65
N TYR A 131 -17.81 -11.96 7.06
CA TYR A 131 -16.74 -11.43 6.21
C TYR A 131 -15.36 -11.93 6.64
N ALA A 132 -14.51 -12.20 5.65
CA ALA A 132 -13.17 -12.73 5.86
C ALA A 132 -12.07 -11.67 5.81
N ASP A 133 -12.29 -10.56 5.09
CA ASP A 133 -11.33 -9.45 5.00
C ASP A 133 -12.07 -8.12 4.79
N MET A 134 -11.47 -7.03 5.22
CA MET A 134 -12.02 -5.68 5.17
C MET A 134 -10.95 -4.71 4.67
N LYS A 135 -11.28 -3.91 3.65
CA LYS A 135 -10.36 -2.92 3.08
C LYS A 135 -10.97 -1.54 3.08
N VAL A 136 -10.17 -0.57 3.48
CA VAL A 136 -10.53 0.84 3.42
C VAL A 136 -10.13 1.39 2.06
N VAL A 137 -11.08 1.96 1.34
CA VAL A 137 -10.86 2.68 0.09
C VAL A 137 -10.56 4.12 0.43
N VAL A 138 -9.42 4.58 -0.03
CA VAL A 138 -8.89 5.91 0.27
C VAL A 138 -8.56 6.67 -1.00
N HIS A 139 -8.58 8.01 -0.92
CA HIS A 139 -8.12 8.92 -1.97
C HIS A 139 -7.32 10.08 -1.41
#